data_AF-A0A1F7CR16-F1
#
_entry.id   AF-A0A1F7CR16-F1
#
_cell.length_a   1.000
_cell.length_b   1.000
_cell.length_c   1.000
_cell.angle_alpha   90.00
_cell.angle_beta   90.00
_cell.angle_gamma   90.00
#
_symmetry.space_group_name_H-M   'P 1'
#
loop_
_entity.id
_entity.type
_entity.pdbx_description
1 polymer ?
#
loop_
_entity_poly.entity_id
_entity_poly.type
_entity_poly.pdbx_seq_one_letter_code
_entity_poly.pdbx_strand_id
1 'polypeptide(L)' 'MPTSKQRLNLTLPKHLAVFLKKISLRDDVPQATKAVQLLERALEWEEGEFKQSFIDEMKRRTKQDKLISAKRVLKDLW' A
#
# COMPACT_ATOMS: atom_id res chain seq x y z
N MET A 1 -28.54 14.46 -5.28
CA MET A 1 -28.31 13.08 -4.81
C MET A 1 -27.60 13.16 -3.47
N PRO A 2 -28.18 12.69 -2.36
CA PRO A 2 -27.39 12.51 -1.15
C PRO A 2 -26.41 11.38 -1.47
N THR A 3 -25.16 11.74 -1.72
CA THR A 3 -24.09 10.76 -1.85
C THR A 3 -23.95 10.12 -0.48
N SER A 4 -24.47 8.89 -0.34
CA SER A 4 -24.41 8.09 0.88
C SER A 4 -22.97 7.70 1.18
N LYS A 5 -22.15 8.66 1.60
CA LYS A 5 -20.80 8.40 2.08
C LYS A 5 -20.93 7.60 3.37
N GLN A 6 -20.53 6.33 3.33
CA GLN A 6 -20.40 5.53 4.54
C GLN A 6 -19.25 6.09 5.38
N ARG A 7 -19.50 6.26 6.68
CA ARG A 7 -18.52 6.80 7.64
C ARG A 7 -18.10 5.68 8.59
N LEU A 8 -16.79 5.58 8.81
CA LEU A 8 -16.21 4.63 9.75
C LEU A 8 -15.56 5.43 10.90
N ASN A 9 -16.04 5.22 12.12
CA ASN A 9 -15.45 5.81 13.32
C ASN A 9 -14.53 4.77 13.97
N LEU A 10 -13.23 5.08 14.06
CA LEU A 10 -12.22 4.16 14.57
C LEU A 10 -11.52 4.75 15.79
N THR A 11 -11.28 3.92 16.80
CA THR A 11 -10.37 4.23 17.89
C THR A 11 -9.02 3.60 17.60
N LEU A 12 -7.98 4.43 17.45
CA LEU A 12 -6.64 3.97 17.14
C LEU A 12 -5.77 3.88 18.41
N PRO A 13 -5.03 2.76 18.59
CA PRO A 13 -3.93 2.71 19.55
C PRO A 13 -2.91 3.84 19.31
N LYS A 14 -2.30 4.35 20.38
CA LYS A 14 -1.38 5.51 20.33
C LYS A 14 -0.26 5.35 19.29
N HIS A 15 0.32 4.16 19.18
CA HIS A 15 1.40 3.89 18.23
C HIS A 15 0.93 3.96 16.77
N LEU A 16 -0.27 3.43 16.46
CA LEU A 16 -0.85 3.52 15.12
C LEU A 16 -1.23 4.96 14.76
N ALA A 17 -1.79 5.72 15.69
CA ALA A 17 -2.08 7.14 15.46
C ALA A 17 -0.82 7.95 15.12
N VAL A 18 0.29 7.70 15.83
CA VAL A 18 1.59 8.33 15.55
C VAL A 18 2.12 7.91 14.19
N PHE A 19 2.04 6.62 13.85
CA PHE A 19 2.48 6.13 12.56
C PHE A 19 1.66 6.73 11.40
N LEU A 20 0.33 6.71 11.50
CA LEU A 20 -0.59 7.28 10.51
C LEU A 20 -0.29 8.76 10.27
N LYS A 21 -0.04 9.53 11.34
CA LYS A 21 0.36 10.94 11.22
C LYS A 21 1.67 11.12 10.46
N LYS A 22 2.69 10.28 10.73
CA LYS A 22 3.98 10.38 10.05
C LYS A 22 3.87 10.10 8.55
N ILE A 23 3.17 9.03 8.18
CA ILE A 23 3.03 8.66 6.77
C ILE A 23 2.11 9.62 6.00
N SER A 24 1.10 10.19 6.66
CA SER A 24 0.21 11.16 6.02
C SER A 24 0.96 12.46 5.73
N LEU A 25 1.85 12.88 6.64
CA LEU A 25 2.75 14.02 6.43
C LEU A 25 3.76 13.76 5.31
N ARG A 26 4.37 12.57 5.28
CA ARG A 26 5.34 12.18 4.23
C ARG A 26 4.72 12.28 2.83
N ASP A 27 3.46 11.88 2.71
CA ASP A 27 2.76 11.79 1.42
C ASP A 27 1.88 13.02 1.14
N ASP A 28 1.98 14.08 1.97
CA ASP A 28 1.22 15.33 1.89
C ASP A 28 -0.30 15.17 1.70
N VAL A 29 -0.92 14.32 2.52
CA VAL A 29 -2.37 14.09 2.49
C VAL A 29 -2.99 14.06 3.90
N PRO A 30 -4.29 14.34 4.04
CA PRO A 30 -4.99 14.17 5.32
C PRO A 30 -4.91 12.73 5.85
N GLN A 31 -4.87 12.58 7.17
CA GLN A 31 -4.82 11.27 7.83
C GLN A 31 -5.99 10.36 7.42
N ALA A 32 -7.19 10.91 7.26
CA ALA A 32 -8.37 10.17 6.80
C ALA A 32 -8.16 9.60 5.39
N THR A 33 -7.65 10.42 4.46
CA THR A 33 -7.32 9.98 3.10
C THR A 33 -6.27 8.89 3.11
N LYS A 34 -5.20 9.05 3.91
CA LYS A 34 -4.16 8.03 4.02
C LYS A 34 -4.68 6.73 4.61
N ALA A 35 -5.56 6.80 5.61
CA ALA A 35 -6.17 5.62 6.21
C ALA A 35 -7.00 4.83 5.18
N VAL A 36 -7.78 5.52 4.33
CA VAL A 36 -8.53 4.88 3.25
C VAL A 36 -7.60 4.20 2.25
N GLN A 37 -6.55 4.89 1.78
CA GLN A 37 -5.56 4.31 0.86
C GLN A 37 -4.84 3.07 1.42
N LEU A 38 -4.63 3.03 2.74
CA LEU A 38 -4.05 1.86 3.40
C LEU A 38 -5.06 0.72 3.54
N LEU A 39 -6.33 1.04 3.83
CA LEU A 39 -7.39 0.05 3.89
C LEU A 39 -7.65 -0.59 2.53
N GLU A 40 -7.68 0.20 1.45
CA GLU A 40 -7.77 -0.30 0.07
C GLU A 40 -6.65 -1.30 -0.22
N ARG A 41 -5.39 -0.94 0.05
CA ARG A 41 -4.24 -1.84 -0.12
C ARG A 41 -4.32 -3.10 0.75
N ALA A 42 -4.83 -2.98 1.98
CA ALA A 42 -4.98 -4.13 2.86
C ALA A 42 -6.04 -5.11 2.32
N LEU A 43 -7.13 -4.60 1.75
CA LEU A 43 -8.16 -5.41 1.07
C LEU A 43 -7.59 -6.10 -0.17
N GLU A 44 -6.85 -5.38 -1.02
CA GLU A 44 -6.16 -5.97 -2.19
C GLU A 44 -5.20 -7.11 -1.79
N TRP A 45 -4.54 -6.99 -0.63
CA TRP A 45 -3.66 -8.03 -0.10
C TRP A 45 -4.41 -9.25 0.43
N GLU A 46 -5.54 -9.05 1.10
CA GLU A 46 -6.43 -10.12 1.58
C GLU A 46 -7.06 -10.88 0.41
N GLU A 47 -7.56 -10.18 -0.61
CA GLU A 47 -8.12 -10.78 -1.83
C GLU A 47 -7.05 -11.47 -2.70
N GLY A 48 -5.77 -11.20 -2.44
CA GLY A 48 -4.66 -11.84 -3.13
C GLY A 48 -4.45 -11.33 -4.55
N GLU A 49 -5.10 -10.26 -4.99
CA GLU A 49 -4.89 -9.65 -6.32
C GLU A 49 -3.43 -9.26 -6.53
N PHE A 50 -2.77 -8.73 -5.49
CA PHE A 50 -1.34 -8.42 -5.53
C PHE A 50 -0.47 -9.68 -5.69
N LYS A 51 -0.91 -10.82 -5.15
CA LYS A 51 -0.21 -12.10 -5.30
C LYS A 51 -0.45 -12.69 -6.69
N GLN A 52 -1.67 -12.60 -7.22
CA GLN A 52 -2.03 -13.18 -8.51
C GLN A 52 -1.26 -12.50 -9.65
N SER A 53 -1.28 -11.17 -9.68
CA SER A 53 -0.54 -10.37 -10.66
C SER A 53 0.98 -10.62 -10.59
N PHE A 54 1.56 -10.64 -9.39
CA PHE A 54 2.97 -10.99 -9.19
C PHE A 54 3.30 -12.42 -9.63
N ILE A 55 2.46 -13.40 -9.31
CA ILE A 55 2.63 -14.79 -9.71
C ILE A 55 2.56 -14.92 -11.23
N ASP A 56 1.61 -14.25 -11.88
CA ASP A 56 1.47 -14.26 -13.33
C ASP A 56 2.65 -13.58 -14.03
N GLU A 57 3.17 -12.49 -13.47
CA GLU A 57 4.40 -11.86 -13.94
C GLU A 57 5.61 -12.80 -13.77
N MET A 58 5.72 -13.48 -12.62
CA MET A 58 6.78 -14.47 -12.36
C MET A 58 6.69 -15.69 -13.30
N LYS A 59 5.49 -16.14 -13.67
CA LYS A 59 5.29 -17.21 -14.67
C LYS A 59 5.71 -16.79 -16.08
N ARG A 60 5.58 -15.51 -16.42
CA ARG A 60 5.99 -14.95 -17.72
C ARG A 60 7.51 -14.73 -17.81
N ARG A 61 8.23 -14.73 -16.68
CA ARG A 61 9.68 -14.57 -16.69
C ARG A 61 10.37 -15.75 -17.36
N THR A 62 11.39 -15.41 -18.14
CA THR A 62 12.32 -16.36 -18.73
C THR A 62 13.49 -16.60 -17.78
N LYS A 63 14.23 -17.71 -17.91
CA LYS A 63 15.42 -18.02 -17.07
C LYS A 63 16.50 -16.92 -17.05
N GLN A 64 16.43 -15.97 -17.97
CA GLN A 64 17.35 -14.84 -18.12
C GLN A 64 16.97 -13.63 -17.25
N ASP A 65 15.72 -13.56 -16.75
CA ASP A 65 15.22 -12.44 -15.96
C ASP A 65 15.70 -12.54 -14.50
N LYS A 66 16.75 -11.79 -14.16
CA LYS A 66 17.31 -11.78 -12.82
C LYS A 66 16.43 -10.94 -11.88
N LEU A 67 16.04 -11.53 -10.75
CA LEU A 67 15.47 -10.75 -9.64
C LEU A 67 16.59 -9.90 -9.03
N ILE A 68 16.36 -8.58 -8.99
CA ILE A 68 17.27 -7.62 -8.41
C ILE A 68 16.72 -7.26 -7.02
N SER A 69 17.59 -7.18 -6.02
CA SER A 69 17.17 -6.79 -4.68
C SER A 69 16.75 -5.32 -4.64
N ALA A 70 15.71 -5.00 -3.88
CA ALA A 70 15.21 -3.63 -3.73
C ALA A 70 16.31 -2.65 -3.28
N LYS A 71 17.22 -3.11 -2.41
CA LYS A 71 18.38 -2.32 -1.95
C LYS A 71 19.30 -1.89 -3.09
N ARG A 72 19.47 -2.73 -4.12
CA ARG A 72 20.29 -2.40 -5.30
C ARG A 72 19.58 -1.41 -6.21
N VAL A 73 18.29 -1.63 -6.47
CA VAL A 73 17.47 -0.70 -7.28
C VAL A 73 17.45 0.70 -6.68
N LEU A 74 17.29 0.81 -5.35
CA LEU A 74 17.29 2.09 -4.65
C LEU A 74 18.64 2.83 -4.70
N LYS A 75 19.75 2.09 -4.82
CA LYS A 75 21.10 2.67 -4.94
C LYS A 75 21.39 3.21 -6.34
N ASP A 76 20.77 2.64 -7.38
CA ASP A 76 21.01 3.05 -8.76
C ASP A 76 20.11 4.25 -9.17
N LEU A 77 19.07 4.55 -8.39
CA LEU A 77 18.11 5.65 -8.64
C LEU A 77 18.46 6.96 -7.92
N TRP A 78 19.42 6.96 -7.00
CA TRP A 78 19.82 8.08 -6.13
C TRP A 78 21.34 8.21 -6.14
#